data_AF-A0A1V8TW92-F1
#
_entry.id   AF-A0A1V8TW92-F1
#
_cell.length_a   1.000
_cell.length_b   1.000
_cell.length_c   1.000
_cell.angle_alpha   90.00
_cell.angle_beta   90.00
_cell.angle_gamma   90.00
#
_symmetry.space_group_name_H-M   'P 1'
#
loop_
_entity.id
_entity.type
_entity.pdbx_description
1 polymer ?
#
loop_
_entity_poly.entity_id
_entity_poly.type
_entity_poly.pdbx_seq_one_letter_code
_entity_poly.pdbx_strand_id
1 'polypeptide(L)'
;MTGRASANIPKSLRDLWKHQDEHGRQSTPDNMSSAKAIVSHDTHANGGWKLEDVTVRKPGDGELLVEMVATGVCHTDALIGGIPDGASPVAFYPRVLGHEGSGYVKEVGSNVTVAKVGDPVLLSYAFCNNCPACKSNGHSHCPDFTELNFTKNAASPIFTPSKGGDENSIHGAFFGQSSFASLSIVRACSVVNAKDLIKSKEDLQLFGPLGCGIQTGAGTVINAAKATKDDIVCIM
;
A
#
# COMPACT_ATOMS: atom_id res chain seq x y z
N MET A 1 -11.11 2.76 -28.16
CA MET A 1 -9.83 2.17 -27.70
C MET A 1 -10.15 1.23 -26.55
N THR A 2 -10.26 -0.06 -26.84
CA THR A 2 -10.64 -1.12 -25.90
C THR A 2 -9.38 -1.62 -25.19
N GLY A 3 -9.24 -1.31 -23.90
CA GLY A 3 -8.01 -1.44 -23.13
C GLY A 3 -7.53 -2.88 -22.97
N ARG A 4 -6.35 -3.16 -23.51
CA ARG A 4 -5.64 -4.45 -23.56
C ARG A 4 -5.10 -4.97 -22.21
N ALA A 5 -5.38 -4.32 -21.08
CA ALA A 5 -4.81 -4.72 -19.79
C ALA A 5 -5.35 -6.07 -19.28
N SER A 6 -6.60 -6.42 -19.60
CA SER A 6 -7.21 -7.66 -19.09
C SER A 6 -6.70 -8.94 -19.77
N ALA A 7 -6.12 -8.86 -20.98
CA ALA A 7 -5.81 -10.04 -21.79
C ALA A 7 -4.57 -10.83 -21.32
N ASN A 8 -3.66 -10.20 -20.57
CA ASN A 8 -2.41 -10.81 -20.12
C ASN A 8 -2.50 -11.49 -18.74
N ILE A 9 -3.64 -11.38 -18.05
CA ILE A 9 -3.86 -12.08 -16.78
C ILE A 9 -4.21 -13.54 -17.11
N PRO A 10 -3.45 -14.54 -16.64
CA PRO A 10 -3.76 -15.95 -16.85
C PRO A 10 -5.22 -16.27 -16.50
N LYS A 11 -5.88 -17.08 -17.34
CA LYS A 11 -7.28 -17.47 -17.13
C LYS A 11 -7.49 -18.07 -15.73
N SER A 12 -6.54 -18.85 -15.24
CA SER A 12 -6.54 -19.41 -13.88
C SER A 12 -6.63 -18.35 -12.77
N LEU A 13 -5.95 -17.21 -12.93
CA LEU A 13 -6.02 -16.10 -11.96
C LEU A 13 -7.35 -15.33 -12.08
N ARG A 14 -7.90 -15.18 -13.29
CA ARG A 14 -9.23 -14.58 -13.47
C ARG A 14 -10.33 -15.43 -12.87
N ASP A 15 -10.24 -16.75 -13.01
CA ASP A 15 -11.23 -17.69 -12.49
C ASP A 15 -11.15 -17.77 -10.95
N LEU A 16 -9.95 -17.64 -10.36
CA LEU A 16 -9.77 -17.50 -8.90
C LEU A 16 -10.46 -16.25 -8.34
N TRP A 17 -10.39 -15.10 -9.04
CA TRP A 17 -11.08 -13.88 -8.60
C TRP A 17 -12.59 -14.01 -8.66
N LYS A 18 -13.14 -14.63 -9.72
CA LYS A 18 -14.59 -14.87 -9.84
C LYS A 18 -15.14 -15.78 -8.74
N HIS A 19 -14.41 -16.83 -8.36
CA HIS A 19 -14.83 -17.72 -7.28
C HIS A 19 -14.82 -17.05 -5.90
N GLN A 20 -13.98 -16.04 -5.68
CA GLN A 20 -13.98 -15.25 -4.44
C GLN A 20 -15.18 -14.30 -4.35
N ASP A 21 -15.71 -13.82 -5.47
CA ASP A 21 -16.90 -12.97 -5.51
C ASP A 21 -18.20 -13.77 -5.38
N GLU A 22 -18.24 -15.04 -5.84
CA GLU A 22 -19.39 -15.95 -5.66
C GLU A 22 -19.55 -16.44 -4.22
N HIS A 23 -18.44 -16.56 -3.48
CA HIS A 23 -18.44 -16.81 -2.04
C HIS A 23 -18.28 -15.49 -1.29
N GLY A 24 -19.32 -14.64 -1.36
CA GLY A 24 -19.37 -13.38 -0.63
C GLY A 24 -18.84 -13.53 0.79
N ARG A 25 -17.85 -12.69 1.17
CA ARG A 25 -17.38 -12.59 2.55
C ARG A 25 -18.61 -12.42 3.44
N GLN A 26 -18.93 -13.44 4.23
CA GLN A 26 -19.95 -13.33 5.26
C GLN A 26 -19.53 -12.17 6.17
N SER A 27 -20.33 -11.12 6.18
CA SER A 27 -20.17 -9.99 7.09
C SER A 27 -20.43 -10.50 8.51
N THR A 28 -19.36 -10.77 9.24
CA THR A 28 -19.44 -10.91 10.70
C THR A 28 -19.82 -9.55 11.31
N PRO A 29 -20.67 -9.53 12.36
CA PRO A 29 -21.15 -8.29 12.96
C PRO A 29 -20.01 -7.44 13.54
N ASP A 30 -20.24 -6.12 13.54
CA ASP A 30 -19.34 -5.03 13.94
C ASP A 30 -18.42 -5.36 15.11
N ASN A 31 -17.17 -5.67 14.79
CA ASN A 31 -16.05 -5.17 15.58
C ASN A 31 -15.14 -4.46 14.59
N MET A 32 -15.24 -3.13 14.53
CA MET A 32 -14.70 -2.21 13.49
C MET A 32 -13.16 -2.17 13.39
N SER A 33 -12.47 -3.25 13.75
CA SER A 33 -11.02 -3.34 13.84
C SER A 33 -10.45 -4.66 13.35
N SER A 34 -11.23 -5.73 13.09
CA SER A 34 -10.67 -7.03 12.69
C SER A 34 -10.25 -7.08 11.22
N ALA A 35 -9.06 -7.63 10.94
CA ALA A 35 -8.46 -7.73 9.62
C ALA A 35 -7.65 -9.02 9.45
N LYS A 36 -7.29 -9.36 8.21
CA LYS A 36 -6.24 -10.33 7.91
C LYS A 36 -5.03 -9.59 7.35
N ALA A 37 -3.83 -9.95 7.78
CA ALA A 37 -2.59 -9.37 7.30
C ALA A 37 -1.51 -10.42 7.05
N ILE A 38 -0.62 -10.17 6.09
CA ILE A 38 0.65 -10.87 5.98
C ILE A 38 1.62 -10.18 6.92
N VAL A 39 1.81 -10.77 8.09
CA VAL A 39 2.73 -10.30 9.12
C VAL A 39 4.09 -10.95 8.89
N SER A 40 5.12 -10.12 8.78
CA SER A 40 6.50 -10.56 8.70
C SER A 40 7.08 -10.58 10.12
N HIS A 41 7.36 -11.77 10.66
CA HIS A 41 8.04 -11.97 11.94
C HIS A 41 9.54 -12.18 11.82
N ASP A 42 9.99 -12.55 10.62
CA ASP A 42 11.38 -12.71 10.21
C ASP A 42 11.43 -12.57 8.69
N THR A 43 12.61 -12.76 8.08
CA THR A 43 12.80 -12.77 6.64
C THR A 43 11.89 -13.78 5.94
N HIS A 44 11.48 -13.48 4.70
CA HIS A 44 10.69 -14.43 3.90
C HIS A 44 11.46 -15.73 3.61
N ALA A 45 12.81 -15.67 3.53
CA ALA A 45 13.66 -16.85 3.32
C ALA A 45 13.60 -17.83 4.51
N ASN A 46 13.41 -17.32 5.73
CA ASN A 46 13.19 -18.12 6.93
C ASN A 46 11.72 -18.51 7.13
N GLY A 47 10.85 -18.22 6.15
CA GLY A 47 9.42 -18.48 6.26
C GLY A 47 8.69 -17.59 7.28
N GLY A 48 9.25 -16.41 7.59
CA GLY A 48 8.73 -15.49 8.61
C GLY A 48 7.45 -14.75 8.23
N TRP A 49 7.00 -14.85 6.97
CA TRP A 49 5.77 -14.21 6.49
C TRP A 49 4.58 -15.12 6.73
N LYS A 50 3.64 -14.68 7.56
CA LYS A 50 2.47 -15.45 7.99
C LYS A 50 1.19 -14.68 7.72
N LEU A 51 0.18 -15.36 7.18
CA LEU A 51 -1.17 -14.80 7.10
C LEU A 51 -1.86 -14.96 8.46
N GLU A 52 -2.19 -13.85 9.11
CA GLU A 52 -2.69 -13.80 10.47
C GLU A 52 -3.96 -12.96 10.58
N ASP A 53 -4.79 -13.31 11.57
CA ASP A 53 -5.88 -12.44 12.02
C ASP A 53 -5.30 -11.38 12.97
N VAL A 54 -5.56 -10.11 12.67
CA VAL A 54 -5.09 -8.97 13.45
C VAL A 54 -6.24 -8.00 13.71
N THR A 55 -6.07 -7.08 14.65
CA THR A 55 -6.89 -5.89 14.76
C THR A 55 -6.11 -4.64 14.38
N VAL A 56 -6.80 -3.63 13.86
CA VAL A 56 -6.24 -2.35 13.43
C VAL A 56 -6.76 -1.25 14.35
N ARG A 57 -5.86 -0.42 14.87
CA ARG A 57 -6.26 0.77 15.66
C ARG A 57 -7.07 1.77 14.81
N LYS A 58 -7.73 2.72 15.46
CA LYS A 58 -8.40 3.84 14.78
C LYS A 58 -7.39 4.78 14.11
N PRO A 59 -7.76 5.46 13.01
CA PRO A 59 -6.91 6.48 12.40
C PRO A 59 -6.77 7.70 13.30
N GLY A 60 -5.55 8.21 13.42
CA GLY A 60 -5.22 9.47 14.09
C GLY A 60 -5.23 10.67 13.15
N ASP A 61 -4.63 11.78 13.59
CA ASP A 61 -4.50 12.98 12.77
C ASP A 61 -3.73 12.72 11.46
N GLY A 62 -4.27 13.19 10.34
CA GLY A 62 -3.69 12.98 9.00
C GLY A 62 -3.68 11.53 8.51
N GLU A 63 -4.42 10.63 9.16
CA GLU A 63 -4.48 9.21 8.80
C GLU A 63 -5.89 8.80 8.33
N LEU A 64 -5.95 7.80 7.45
CA LEU A 64 -7.18 7.17 7.00
C LEU A 64 -7.12 5.66 7.31
N LEU A 65 -8.26 5.06 7.62
CA LEU A 65 -8.41 3.61 7.58
C LEU A 65 -8.92 3.22 6.19
N VAL A 66 -8.19 2.38 5.48
CA VAL A 66 -8.54 1.93 4.13
C VAL A 66 -8.83 0.44 4.13
N GLU A 67 -9.98 0.06 3.57
CA GLU A 67 -10.34 -1.32 3.24
C GLU A 67 -9.73 -1.68 1.89
N MET A 68 -8.71 -2.53 1.91
CA MET A 68 -7.95 -2.91 0.72
C MET A 68 -8.78 -3.84 -0.17
N VAL A 69 -8.90 -3.47 -1.43
CA VAL A 69 -9.48 -4.30 -2.49
C VAL A 69 -8.41 -5.16 -3.14
N ALA A 70 -7.26 -4.57 -3.47
CA ALA A 70 -6.12 -5.27 -4.02
C ALA A 70 -4.82 -4.55 -3.68
N THR A 71 -3.71 -5.30 -3.73
CA THR A 71 -2.36 -4.77 -3.64
C THR A 71 -1.48 -5.46 -4.67
N GLY A 72 -0.62 -4.69 -5.33
CA GLY A 72 0.49 -5.23 -6.09
C GLY A 72 1.54 -5.86 -5.18
N VAL A 73 2.38 -6.73 -5.74
CA VAL A 73 3.56 -7.30 -5.10
C VAL A 73 4.77 -6.86 -5.90
N CYS A 74 5.65 -6.09 -5.27
CA CYS A 74 6.80 -5.49 -5.93
C CYS A 74 8.10 -6.08 -5.37
N HIS A 75 9.17 -6.07 -6.19
CA HIS A 75 10.49 -6.56 -5.77
C HIS A 75 11.01 -5.85 -4.52
N THR A 76 10.65 -4.58 -4.32
CA THR A 76 11.00 -3.82 -3.12
C THR A 76 10.44 -4.46 -1.84
N ASP A 77 9.24 -5.04 -1.87
CA ASP A 77 8.67 -5.72 -0.69
C ASP A 77 9.54 -6.92 -0.30
N ALA A 78 9.92 -7.74 -1.28
CA ALA A 78 10.78 -8.91 -1.06
C ALA A 78 12.19 -8.50 -0.62
N LEU A 79 12.78 -7.49 -1.29
CA LEU A 79 14.12 -7.00 -0.94
C LEU A 79 14.16 -6.51 0.50
N ILE A 80 13.21 -5.66 0.91
CA ILE A 80 13.17 -5.09 2.26
C ILE A 80 12.80 -6.15 3.30
N GLY A 81 11.84 -7.01 2.99
CA GLY A 81 11.43 -8.11 3.87
C GLY A 81 12.42 -9.27 3.94
N GLY A 82 13.46 -9.29 3.10
CA GLY A 82 14.53 -10.28 3.11
C GLY A 82 15.77 -9.88 3.91
N ILE A 83 15.83 -8.64 4.43
CA ILE A 83 16.97 -8.15 5.20
C ILE A 83 16.90 -8.68 6.64
N PRO A 84 17.94 -9.37 7.16
CA PRO A 84 17.93 -9.86 8.54
C PRO A 84 17.69 -8.76 9.57
N ASP A 85 17.00 -9.12 10.66
CA ASP A 85 16.65 -8.17 11.72
C ASP A 85 17.88 -7.42 12.26
N GLY A 86 17.77 -6.11 12.41
CA GLY A 86 18.84 -5.25 12.90
C GLY A 86 20.02 -5.03 11.95
N ALA A 87 20.04 -5.65 10.75
CA ALA A 87 21.14 -5.45 9.79
C ALA A 87 21.17 -4.04 9.17
N SER A 88 20.07 -3.28 9.28
CA SER A 88 19.93 -1.90 8.80
C SER A 88 18.75 -1.23 9.52
N PRO A 89 18.70 0.12 9.61
CA PRO A 89 17.56 0.84 10.21
C PRO A 89 16.18 0.54 9.59
N VAL A 90 16.16 -0.03 8.37
CA VAL A 90 14.94 -0.44 7.66
C VAL A 90 14.59 -1.92 7.88
N ALA A 91 15.38 -2.67 8.63
CA ALA A 91 15.20 -4.09 8.89
C ALA A 91 14.77 -4.29 10.33
N PHE A 92 13.46 -4.45 10.52
CA PHE A 92 12.85 -4.68 11.82
C PHE A 92 11.59 -5.53 11.65
N TYR A 93 11.31 -6.30 12.70
CA TYR A 93 10.15 -7.18 12.79
C TYR A 93 9.52 -7.07 14.21
N PRO A 94 8.24 -7.42 14.39
CA PRO A 94 7.27 -7.79 13.37
C PRO A 94 6.67 -6.58 12.64
N ARG A 95 6.32 -6.76 11.35
CA ARG A 95 5.71 -5.70 10.54
C ARG A 95 4.85 -6.21 9.38
N VAL A 96 3.98 -5.35 8.87
CA VAL A 96 3.23 -5.58 7.62
C VAL A 96 3.84 -4.74 6.49
N LEU A 97 4.14 -5.38 5.35
CA LEU A 97 4.69 -4.74 4.15
C LEU A 97 3.58 -4.41 3.12
N GLY A 98 3.94 -4.22 1.85
CA GLY A 98 3.03 -3.86 0.77
C GLY A 98 2.95 -2.36 0.57
N HIS A 99 3.14 -1.93 -0.68
CA HIS A 99 3.19 -0.51 -1.06
C HIS A 99 2.51 -0.18 -2.40
N GLU A 100 1.67 -1.07 -2.90
CA GLU A 100 0.92 -0.90 -4.16
C GLU A 100 -0.58 -1.13 -3.93
N GLY A 101 -1.11 -0.55 -2.84
CA GLY A 101 -2.48 -0.75 -2.39
C GLY A 101 -3.53 0.08 -3.14
N SER A 102 -4.74 -0.47 -3.19
CA SER A 102 -5.93 0.16 -3.75
C SER A 102 -7.17 -0.30 -2.97
N GLY A 103 -8.07 0.62 -2.63
CA GLY A 103 -9.15 0.32 -1.70
C GLY A 103 -10.16 1.43 -1.53
N TYR A 104 -11.06 1.26 -0.56
CA TYR A 104 -12.05 2.25 -0.19
C TYR A 104 -11.75 2.82 1.19
N VAL A 105 -11.94 4.13 1.35
CA VAL A 105 -11.81 4.78 2.66
C VAL A 105 -12.92 4.29 3.58
N LYS A 106 -12.54 3.71 4.72
CA LYS A 106 -13.46 3.21 5.74
C LYS A 106 -13.69 4.24 6.85
N GLU A 107 -12.64 4.88 7.31
CA GLU A 107 -12.67 5.94 8.31
C GLU A 107 -11.61 7.01 7.99
N VAL A 108 -11.84 8.24 8.44
CA VAL A 108 -10.90 9.35 8.31
C VAL A 108 -10.60 9.92 9.68
N GLY A 109 -9.33 10.17 9.95
CA GLY A 109 -8.89 10.90 11.12
C GLY A 109 -9.01 12.41 10.95
N SER A 110 -8.56 13.15 11.96
CA SER A 110 -8.56 14.61 11.94
C SER A 110 -7.69 15.16 10.81
N ASN A 111 -8.02 16.36 10.31
CA ASN A 111 -7.27 17.09 9.27
C ASN A 111 -7.04 16.38 7.93
N VAL A 112 -7.72 15.25 7.68
CA VAL A 112 -7.75 14.60 6.36
C VAL A 112 -8.69 15.36 5.44
N THR A 113 -8.17 15.81 4.29
CA THR A 113 -8.94 16.50 3.25
C THR A 113 -8.87 15.83 1.87
N VAL A 114 -7.94 14.89 1.68
CA VAL A 114 -7.66 14.25 0.38
C VAL A 114 -8.80 13.32 -0.09
N ALA A 115 -9.53 12.72 0.85
CA ALA A 115 -10.64 11.81 0.57
C ALA A 115 -11.63 11.77 1.73
N LYS A 116 -12.84 11.25 1.47
CA LYS A 116 -13.88 10.98 2.48
C LYS A 116 -14.22 9.50 2.53
N VAL A 117 -14.91 9.07 3.58
CA VAL A 117 -15.44 7.71 3.71
C VAL A 117 -16.23 7.32 2.46
N GLY A 118 -15.94 6.12 1.93
CA GLY A 118 -16.53 5.57 0.71
C GLY A 118 -15.81 5.93 -0.59
N ASP A 119 -14.89 6.91 -0.59
CA ASP A 119 -14.13 7.23 -1.80
C ASP A 119 -13.15 6.08 -2.15
N PRO A 120 -13.00 5.73 -3.44
CA PRO A 120 -11.93 4.84 -3.89
C PRO A 120 -10.60 5.58 -3.92
N VAL A 121 -9.55 4.93 -3.44
CA VAL A 121 -8.20 5.49 -3.31
C VAL A 121 -7.15 4.55 -3.89
N LEU A 122 -6.12 5.16 -4.47
CA LEU A 122 -4.86 4.51 -4.80
C LEU A 122 -3.79 5.00 -3.83
N LEU A 123 -2.89 4.11 -3.45
CA LEU A 123 -1.88 4.39 -2.43
C LEU A 123 -0.48 4.41 -3.05
N SER A 124 0.25 5.50 -2.85
CA SER A 124 1.64 5.67 -3.26
C SER A 124 2.55 5.73 -2.02
N TYR A 125 3.67 6.46 -2.09
CA TYR A 125 4.61 6.67 -1.00
C TYR A 125 4.31 7.93 -0.18
N ALA A 126 4.71 7.94 1.08
CA ALA A 126 4.64 9.09 1.96
C ALA A 126 5.77 10.11 1.69
N PHE A 127 5.46 11.39 1.90
CA PHE A 127 6.40 12.51 1.84
C PHE A 127 6.02 13.58 2.87
N CYS A 128 6.95 14.47 3.24
CA CYS A 128 6.76 15.38 4.40
C CYS A 128 5.91 16.62 4.11
N ASN A 129 5.69 16.94 2.83
CA ASN A 129 4.90 18.08 2.35
C ASN A 129 5.40 19.49 2.78
N ASN A 130 6.52 19.61 3.51
CA ASN A 130 7.01 20.88 4.03
C ASN A 130 8.44 21.24 3.59
N CYS A 131 9.24 20.27 3.15
CA CYS A 131 10.58 20.53 2.63
C CYS A 131 10.53 21.29 1.29
N PRO A 132 11.64 21.96 0.87
CA PRO A 132 11.69 22.68 -0.40
C PRO A 132 11.29 21.82 -1.61
N ALA A 133 11.75 20.56 -1.67
CA ALA A 133 11.42 19.64 -2.75
C ALA A 133 9.91 19.36 -2.82
N CYS A 134 9.26 19.08 -1.68
CA CYS A 134 7.81 18.88 -1.65
C CYS A 134 7.06 20.16 -2.05
N LYS A 135 7.49 21.33 -1.58
CA LYS A 135 6.87 22.62 -1.93
C LYS A 135 6.96 22.94 -3.43
N SER A 136 7.94 22.37 -4.13
CA SER A 136 8.09 22.49 -5.59
C SER A 136 7.55 21.27 -6.36
N ASN A 137 6.64 20.47 -5.77
CA ASN A 137 6.08 19.23 -6.35
C ASN A 137 7.11 18.12 -6.68
N GLY A 138 8.33 18.23 -6.16
CA GLY A 138 9.39 17.23 -6.28
C GLY A 138 9.32 16.16 -5.19
N HIS A 139 8.15 15.57 -4.96
CA HIS A 139 7.92 14.64 -3.83
C HIS A 139 8.87 13.44 -3.80
N SER A 140 9.34 12.96 -4.96
CA SER A 140 10.34 11.89 -5.07
C SER A 140 11.73 12.25 -4.53
N HIS A 141 12.00 13.54 -4.32
CA HIS A 141 13.26 14.06 -3.78
C HIS A 141 13.09 14.58 -2.35
N CYS A 142 12.05 14.12 -1.64
CA CYS A 142 11.87 14.44 -0.23
C CYS A 142 13.08 13.90 0.58
N PRO A 143 13.78 14.75 1.35
CA PRO A 143 14.93 14.30 2.14
C PRO A 143 14.51 13.31 3.25
N ASP A 144 13.24 13.37 3.68
CA ASP A 144 12.67 12.49 4.70
C ASP A 144 12.13 11.17 4.12
N PHE A 145 12.32 10.91 2.81
CA PHE A 145 11.71 9.77 2.12
C PHE A 145 12.02 8.43 2.80
N THR A 146 13.30 8.16 3.09
CA THR A 146 13.69 6.90 3.75
C THR A 146 13.03 6.77 5.12
N GLU A 147 13.09 7.84 5.91
CA GLU A 147 12.51 7.86 7.25
C GLU A 147 11.03 7.53 7.18
N LEU A 148 10.25 8.26 6.37
CA LEU A 148 8.80 8.17 6.28
C LEU A 148 8.27 6.84 5.74
N ASN A 149 9.05 6.13 4.92
CA ASN A 149 8.56 4.98 4.16
C ASN A 149 9.11 3.63 4.61
N PHE A 150 10.31 3.60 5.23
CA PHE A 150 11.02 2.34 5.48
C PHE A 150 11.43 2.11 6.93
N THR A 151 11.53 3.16 7.75
CA THR A 151 12.15 3.03 9.08
C THR A 151 11.14 2.72 10.17
N LYS A 152 11.64 2.13 11.26
CA LYS A 152 10.84 1.83 12.44
C LYS A 152 10.23 3.07 13.10
N ASN A 153 10.91 4.21 13.02
CA ASN A 153 10.46 5.46 13.63
C ASN A 153 9.20 6.02 12.97
N ALA A 154 9.10 5.94 11.64
CA ALA A 154 7.89 6.30 10.93
C ALA A 154 6.83 5.18 10.99
N ALA A 155 7.26 3.94 11.22
CA ALA A 155 6.38 2.81 11.36
C ALA A 155 5.58 2.90 12.67
N SER A 156 4.33 3.32 12.57
CA SER A 156 3.44 3.34 13.71
C SER A 156 3.05 1.90 14.10
N PRO A 157 3.01 1.57 15.40
CA PRO A 157 2.34 0.38 15.88
C PRO A 157 0.86 0.47 15.46
N ILE A 158 0.46 -0.34 14.47
CA ILE A 158 -0.86 -0.24 13.80
C ILE A 158 -1.71 -1.48 14.05
N PHE A 159 -1.06 -2.64 14.11
CA PHE A 159 -1.75 -3.92 14.18
C PHE A 159 -1.50 -4.61 15.52
N THR A 160 -2.54 -5.25 16.04
CA THR A 160 -2.47 -6.12 17.23
C THR A 160 -2.80 -7.55 16.81
N PRO A 161 -2.04 -8.58 17.23
CA PRO A 161 -2.43 -9.97 16.99
C PRO A 161 -3.79 -10.30 17.62
N SER A 162 -4.70 -10.93 16.87
CA SER A 162 -6.04 -11.25 17.40
C SER A 162 -6.04 -12.42 18.41
N LYS A 163 -4.94 -13.19 18.51
CA LYS A 163 -4.83 -14.39 19.36
C LYS A 163 -3.86 -14.22 20.53
N GLY A 164 -3.93 -13.07 21.20
CA GLY A 164 -3.03 -12.71 22.29
C GLY A 164 -1.69 -12.18 21.79
N GLY A 165 -1.09 -11.29 22.57
CA GLY A 165 0.05 -10.46 22.19
C GLY A 165 -0.15 -9.03 22.70
N ASP A 166 0.92 -8.25 22.69
CA ASP A 166 0.85 -6.87 23.17
C ASP A 166 0.08 -5.99 22.18
N GLU A 167 -0.70 -5.05 22.73
CA GLU A 167 -1.47 -4.09 21.95
C GLU A 167 -0.55 -3.29 21.01
N ASN A 168 -0.95 -3.21 19.74
CA ASN A 168 -0.24 -2.56 18.65
C ASN A 168 1.22 -3.04 18.46
N SER A 169 1.54 -4.29 18.82
CA SER A 169 2.91 -4.82 18.71
C SER A 169 3.44 -5.01 17.28
N ILE A 170 2.59 -4.95 16.26
CA ILE A 170 3.00 -5.12 14.86
C ILE A 170 3.03 -3.76 14.16
N HIS A 171 4.20 -3.44 13.61
CA HIS A 171 4.43 -2.19 12.90
C HIS A 171 3.77 -2.18 11.52
N GLY A 172 3.25 -1.02 11.12
CA GLY A 172 2.74 -0.77 9.77
C GLY A 172 3.36 0.47 9.14
N ALA A 173 2.58 1.16 8.29
CA ALA A 173 2.98 2.37 7.57
C ALA A 173 4.22 2.21 6.66
N PHE A 174 4.50 1.00 6.17
CA PHE A 174 5.45 0.80 5.08
C PHE A 174 4.94 1.57 3.85
N PHE A 175 5.77 2.46 3.29
CA PHE A 175 5.35 3.44 2.28
C PHE A 175 4.17 4.34 2.72
N GLY A 176 3.97 4.50 4.03
CA GLY A 176 2.80 5.18 4.57
C GLY A 176 1.49 4.41 4.41
N GLN A 177 1.53 3.09 4.12
CA GLN A 177 0.32 2.29 3.87
C GLN A 177 0.32 0.88 4.48
N SER A 178 1.35 0.05 4.27
CA SER A 178 1.32 -1.40 4.61
C SER A 178 0.12 -2.16 4.01
N SER A 179 0.04 -2.22 2.68
CA SER A 179 -1.13 -2.77 1.97
C SER A 179 -1.24 -4.29 1.93
N PHE A 180 -0.32 -5.05 2.53
CA PHE A 180 -0.47 -6.50 2.74
C PHE A 180 -1.42 -6.84 3.91
N ALA A 181 -2.43 -6.02 4.13
CA ALA A 181 -3.51 -6.24 5.08
C ALA A 181 -4.87 -5.88 4.45
N SER A 182 -5.95 -6.56 4.87
CA SER A 182 -7.30 -6.27 4.37
C SER A 182 -7.84 -4.92 4.85
N LEU A 183 -7.32 -4.41 5.97
CA LEU A 183 -7.54 -3.06 6.48
C LEU A 183 -6.17 -2.51 6.90
N SER A 184 -5.89 -1.25 6.62
CA SER A 184 -4.67 -0.61 7.12
C SER A 184 -4.85 0.88 7.38
N ILE A 185 -4.05 1.40 8.30
CA ILE A 185 -3.89 2.83 8.51
C ILE A 185 -2.90 3.39 7.48
N VAL A 186 -3.35 4.39 6.74
CA VAL A 186 -2.59 5.04 5.68
C VAL A 186 -2.43 6.53 5.95
N ARG A 187 -1.29 7.10 5.58
CA ARG A 187 -1.02 8.55 5.74
C ARG A 187 -1.67 9.32 4.60
N ALA A 188 -2.34 10.44 4.89
CA ALA A 188 -3.03 11.22 3.87
C ALA A 188 -2.13 11.69 2.71
N CYS A 189 -0.84 11.93 2.97
CA CYS A 189 0.10 12.34 1.92
C CYS A 189 0.41 11.22 0.90
N SER A 190 0.22 9.95 1.24
CA SER A 190 0.41 8.84 0.29
C SER A 190 -0.87 8.47 -0.48
N VAL A 191 -1.99 9.16 -0.23
CA VAL A 191 -3.28 8.86 -0.83
C VAL A 191 -3.53 9.69 -2.08
N VAL A 192 -3.99 9.02 -3.14
CA VAL A 192 -4.58 9.65 -4.33
C VAL A 192 -6.05 9.28 -4.40
N ASN A 193 -6.93 10.28 -4.33
CA ASN A 193 -8.36 10.08 -4.51
C ASN A 193 -8.69 9.78 -5.98
N ALA A 194 -9.30 8.62 -6.22
CA ALA A 194 -9.55 8.11 -7.56
C ALA A 194 -11.05 8.07 -7.90
N LYS A 195 -11.91 8.76 -7.15
CA LYS A 195 -13.38 8.76 -7.32
C LYS A 195 -13.85 9.07 -8.75
N ASP A 196 -13.11 9.94 -9.46
CA ASP A 196 -13.47 10.38 -10.80
C ASP A 196 -12.89 9.46 -11.90
N LEU A 197 -11.99 8.54 -11.53
CA LEU A 197 -11.34 7.59 -12.43
C LEU A 197 -11.94 6.19 -12.34
N ILE A 198 -12.28 5.74 -11.13
CA ILE A 198 -12.72 4.38 -10.83
C ILE A 198 -14.22 4.24 -11.01
N LYS A 199 -14.65 3.33 -11.87
CA LYS A 199 -16.08 3.09 -12.17
C LYS A 199 -16.60 1.80 -11.56
N SER A 200 -15.70 0.88 -11.20
CA SER A 200 -16.05 -0.38 -10.55
C SER A 200 -14.94 -0.89 -9.63
N LYS A 201 -15.25 -1.92 -8.82
CA LYS A 201 -14.26 -2.58 -7.96
C LYS A 201 -13.17 -3.28 -8.78
N GLU A 202 -13.51 -3.78 -9.96
CA GLU A 202 -12.58 -4.43 -10.89
C GLU A 202 -11.55 -3.44 -11.45
N ASP A 203 -11.92 -2.18 -11.70
CA ASP A 203 -10.94 -1.14 -12.05
C ASP A 203 -9.93 -0.96 -10.93
N LEU A 204 -10.41 -0.92 -9.69
CA LEU A 204 -9.59 -0.72 -8.50
C LEU A 204 -8.60 -1.89 -8.29
N GLN A 205 -9.04 -3.13 -8.54
CA GLN A 205 -8.18 -4.32 -8.45
C GLN A 205 -6.93 -4.24 -9.34
N LEU A 206 -7.01 -3.53 -10.47
CA LEU A 206 -5.92 -3.43 -11.44
C LEU A 206 -4.99 -2.24 -11.19
N PHE A 207 -5.41 -1.25 -10.39
CA PHE A 207 -4.77 0.06 -10.35
C PHE A 207 -3.80 0.23 -9.19
N GLY A 208 -3.74 -0.70 -8.23
CA GLY A 208 -2.76 -0.69 -7.13
C GLY A 208 -1.30 -0.45 -7.59
N PRO A 209 -0.79 -1.15 -8.62
CA PRO A 209 0.57 -0.94 -9.14
C PRO A 209 0.87 0.45 -9.74
N LEU A 210 -0.15 1.29 -9.95
CA LEU A 210 0.06 2.71 -10.28
C LEU A 210 0.75 3.46 -9.13
N GLY A 211 0.63 2.98 -7.89
CA GLY A 211 1.24 3.61 -6.71
C GLY A 211 2.76 3.55 -6.67
N CYS A 212 3.39 2.60 -7.36
CA CYS A 212 4.85 2.44 -7.40
C CYS A 212 5.37 2.04 -8.78
N GLY A 213 5.32 0.76 -9.17
CA GLY A 213 6.04 0.25 -10.34
C GLY A 213 5.66 0.94 -11.65
N ILE A 214 4.36 1.09 -11.93
CA ILE A 214 3.90 1.71 -13.18
C ILE A 214 4.23 3.20 -13.21
N GLN A 215 3.97 3.94 -12.11
CA GLN A 215 4.34 5.35 -12.01
C GLN A 215 5.84 5.55 -12.17
N THR A 216 6.66 4.67 -11.61
CA THR A 216 8.12 4.76 -11.70
C THR A 216 8.61 4.59 -13.13
N GLY A 217 8.15 3.53 -13.81
CA GLY A 217 8.52 3.29 -15.22
C GLY A 217 8.05 4.41 -16.14
N ALA A 218 6.77 4.76 -16.08
CA ALA A 218 6.19 5.81 -16.91
C ALA A 218 6.83 7.19 -16.62
N GLY A 219 6.99 7.52 -15.34
CA GLY A 219 7.60 8.78 -14.91
C GLY A 219 9.07 8.90 -15.30
N THR A 220 9.82 7.79 -15.35
CA THR A 220 11.20 7.79 -15.83
C THR A 220 11.27 8.23 -17.29
N VAL A 221 10.40 7.70 -18.15
CA VAL A 221 10.36 8.05 -19.58
C VAL A 221 9.84 9.47 -19.79
N ILE A 222 8.70 9.80 -19.19
CA ILE A 222 7.96 11.04 -19.46
C ILE A 222 8.58 12.25 -18.75
N ASN A 223 8.93 12.11 -17.48
CA ASN A 223 9.31 13.26 -16.64
C ASN A 223 10.83 13.41 -16.50
N ALA A 224 11.56 12.31 -16.29
CA ALA A 224 13.00 12.34 -16.03
C ALA A 224 13.81 12.39 -17.33
N ALA A 225 13.63 11.42 -18.22
CA ALA A 225 14.29 11.38 -19.52
C ALA A 225 13.69 12.41 -20.49
N LYS A 226 12.42 12.77 -20.32
CA LYS A 226 11.65 13.63 -21.23
C LYS A 226 11.72 13.13 -22.68
N ALA A 227 11.66 11.81 -22.83
CA ALA A 227 11.78 11.17 -24.12
C ALA A 227 10.69 11.67 -25.09
N THR A 228 11.09 11.91 -26.32
CA THR A 228 10.27 12.39 -27.41
C THR A 228 10.07 11.28 -28.44
N LYS A 229 9.24 11.54 -29.45
CA LYS A 229 9.00 10.61 -30.56
C LYS A 229 10.25 10.30 -31.39
N ASP A 230 11.28 11.15 -31.30
CA ASP A 230 12.51 11.05 -32.10
C ASP A 230 13.61 10.27 -31.34
N ASP A 231 13.38 9.96 -30.06
CA ASP A 231 14.32 9.20 -29.22
C ASP A 231 14.13 7.69 -29.35
N ILE A 232 15.23 6.94 -29.30
CA ILE A 232 15.22 5.48 -29.17
C ILE A 232 15.42 5.13 -27.69
N VAL A 233 14.39 4.57 -27.06
CA VAL A 233 14.42 4.19 -25.64
C VAL A 233 14.76 2.71 -25.50
N CYS A 234 15.84 2.39 -24.78
CA CYS A 234 16.19 1.03 -24.37
C CYS A 234 15.70 0.80 -22.93
N ILE A 235 14.99 -0.31 -22.70
CA ILE A 235 14.51 -0.75 -21.39
C ILE A 235 15.25 -2.06 -21.05
N MET A 236 15.87 -2.09 -19.87
CA MET A 236 16.64 -3.24 -19.38
C MET A 236 15.87 -3.98 -18.28
#